data_AF-A0A928EDE6-F1
#
_entry.id   AF-A0A928EDE6-F1
#
_cell.length_a   1.000
_cell.length_b   1.000
_cell.length_c   1.000
_cell.angle_alpha   90.00
_cell.angle_beta   90.00
_cell.angle_gamma   90.00
#
_symmetry.space_group_name_H-M   'P 1'
#
loop_
_entity.id
_entity.type
_entity.pdbx_description
1 polymer ?
#
loop_
_entity_poly.entity_id
_entity_poly.type
_entity_poly.pdbx_seq_one_letter_code
_entity_poly.pdbx_strand_id
1 'polypeptide(L)'
;MQHTPAKTGKRGSGKLSGAQKFAIAIIILLSGLIGAGIGLAVHYPRQVMQFVHQIVSPSTASTEQAAGNADISPDMATDRSSEKAGISEGAGVPTRQIAAYNDLVIYSPIAQPDLTGVLFHQASYNTAVIMTTKLPDADLEKVSVDHPVRVNHDQTEGDWVDADALHLYRMQDATSMDTSIDVGAKAGTTVYAPVTGTVVLVQKYDLYGEVPDVSIHIQPTGHPDLDVVLLHQYDPLVKAGDKVEGGATAISFVRDIAKDLTDVQLGFYTAADDPGNHSHVQVNDANTPGYRENSLKGAYKVKE
;
A
#
# COMPACT_ATOMS: atom_id res chain seq x y z
N MET A 1 -52.71 -20.22 29.63
CA MET A 1 -51.59 -19.74 30.47
C MET A 1 -50.37 -19.66 29.56
N GLN A 2 -50.20 -18.54 28.87
CA GLN A 2 -49.44 -17.35 29.26
C GLN A 2 -47.95 -17.50 28.94
N HIS A 3 -47.60 -17.03 27.74
CA HIS A 3 -46.25 -16.62 27.35
C HIS A 3 -45.75 -15.52 28.30
N THR A 4 -44.52 -15.67 28.78
CA THR A 4 -43.80 -14.61 29.52
C THR A 4 -42.75 -14.01 28.57
N PRO A 5 -42.69 -12.67 28.39
CA PRO A 5 -41.67 -12.03 27.56
C PRO A 5 -40.39 -11.73 28.35
N ALA A 6 -39.25 -11.81 27.67
CA ALA A 6 -37.93 -11.46 28.20
C ALA A 6 -37.80 -9.94 28.41
N LYS A 7 -37.21 -9.55 29.55
CA LYS A 7 -36.97 -8.16 29.95
C LYS A 7 -35.85 -7.53 29.13
N THR A 8 -36.14 -6.39 28.50
CA THR A 8 -35.15 -5.45 27.94
C THR A 8 -34.38 -4.75 29.07
N GLY A 9 -33.07 -4.91 29.11
CA GLY A 9 -32.18 -4.16 30.00
C GLY A 9 -32.03 -2.70 29.56
N LYS A 10 -32.30 -1.76 30.47
CA LYS A 10 -32.01 -0.32 30.32
C LYS A 10 -30.48 -0.13 30.24
N ARG A 11 -29.96 0.42 29.13
CA ARG A 11 -28.61 1.02 29.11
C ARG A 11 -28.63 2.30 29.94
N GLY A 12 -27.78 2.36 30.97
CA GLY A 12 -27.59 3.55 31.78
C GLY A 12 -26.94 4.68 30.98
N SER A 13 -27.46 5.90 31.10
CA SER A 13 -26.83 7.12 30.58
C SER A 13 -25.62 7.48 31.46
N GLY A 14 -24.43 7.07 31.03
CA GLY A 14 -23.18 7.51 31.66
C GLY A 14 -23.04 9.03 31.54
N LYS A 15 -22.84 9.72 32.68
CA LYS A 15 -22.49 11.15 32.69
C LYS A 15 -21.12 11.32 32.05
N LEU A 16 -21.05 12.10 30.98
CA LEU A 16 -19.80 12.49 30.31
C LEU A 16 -18.90 13.26 31.29
N SER A 17 -17.62 12.90 31.31
CA SER A 17 -16.59 13.57 32.10
C SER A 17 -16.30 14.98 31.57
N GLY A 18 -15.63 15.82 32.36
CA GLY A 18 -15.26 17.18 31.96
C GLY A 18 -14.44 17.22 30.66
N ALA A 19 -13.55 16.23 30.46
CA ALA A 19 -12.76 16.08 29.25
C ALA A 19 -13.61 15.70 28.03
N GLN A 20 -14.62 14.83 28.21
CA GLN A 20 -15.54 14.44 27.13
C GLN A 20 -16.45 15.60 26.69
N LYS A 21 -16.87 16.46 27.63
CA LYS A 21 -17.62 17.68 27.31
C LYS A 21 -16.76 18.71 26.57
N PHE A 22 -15.47 18.79 26.88
CA PHE A 22 -14.53 19.69 26.21
C PHE A 22 -14.21 19.23 24.78
N ALA A 23 -14.03 17.93 24.56
CA ALA A 23 -13.81 17.36 23.23
C ALA A 23 -15.03 17.55 22.30
N ILE A 24 -16.25 17.38 22.80
CA ILE A 24 -17.47 17.65 22.02
C ILE A 24 -17.63 19.14 21.70
N ALA A 25 -17.23 20.04 22.61
CA ALA A 25 -17.26 21.48 22.35
C ALA A 25 -16.27 21.90 21.25
N ILE A 26 -15.10 21.25 21.14
CA ILE A 26 -14.13 21.47 20.06
C ILE A 26 -14.67 20.98 18.71
N ILE A 27 -15.36 19.84 18.68
CA ILE A 27 -16.01 19.29 17.47
C ILE A 27 -17.12 20.21 16.95
N ILE A 28 -17.89 20.85 17.84
CA ILE A 28 -18.96 21.80 17.47
C ILE A 28 -18.38 23.16 17.02
N LEU A 29 -17.25 23.62 17.58
CA LEU A 29 -16.62 24.86 17.14
C LEU A 29 -15.96 24.74 15.75
N LEU A 30 -15.41 23.57 15.41
CA LEU A 30 -14.76 23.32 14.12
C LEU A 30 -15.75 23.11 12.96
N SER A 31 -16.98 22.69 13.27
CA SER A 31 -18.06 22.56 12.27
C SER A 31 -18.79 23.89 11.98
N GLY A 32 -18.62 24.91 12.84
CA GLY A 32 -19.27 26.22 12.70
C GLY A 32 -18.60 27.20 11.74
N LEU A 33 -17.43 26.88 11.16
CA LEU A 33 -16.66 27.81 10.32
C LEU A 33 -16.82 27.61 8.80
N ILE A 34 -17.72 26.72 8.35
CA ILE A 34 -18.03 26.53 6.92
C ILE A 34 -19.13 27.51 6.42
N GLY A 35 -19.59 28.43 7.27
CA GLY A 35 -20.69 29.36 6.96
C GLY A 35 -20.33 30.68 6.26
N ALA A 36 -19.06 31.01 6.01
CA ALA A 36 -18.71 32.25 5.32
C ALA A 36 -17.48 32.07 4.43
N GLY A 37 -17.70 32.13 3.11
CA GLY A 37 -16.69 31.89 2.09
C GLY A 37 -15.53 32.89 2.13
N ILE A 38 -14.45 32.49 2.80
CA ILE A 38 -13.12 33.08 2.63
C ILE A 38 -12.13 31.92 2.57
N GLY A 39 -11.47 31.75 1.42
CA GLY A 39 -10.41 30.77 1.25
C GLY A 39 -9.18 31.16 2.08
N LEU A 40 -8.91 30.40 3.13
CA LEU A 40 -7.58 30.28 3.73
C LEU A 40 -7.20 28.81 3.73
N ALA A 41 -6.06 28.49 3.11
CA ALA A 41 -5.41 27.20 3.26
C ALA A 41 -5.04 27.02 4.74
N VAL A 42 -5.72 26.11 5.43
CA VAL A 42 -5.38 25.76 6.81
C VAL A 42 -4.24 24.75 6.77
N HIS A 43 -3.04 25.22 7.08
CA HIS A 43 -1.88 24.36 7.31
C HIS A 43 -2.02 23.74 8.70
N TYR A 44 -2.25 22.43 8.78
CA TYR A 44 -2.33 21.72 10.06
C TYR A 44 -0.93 21.17 10.42
N PRO A 45 -0.29 21.63 11.50
CA PRO A 45 0.96 21.05 11.96
C PRO A 45 0.72 19.62 12.49
N ARG A 46 1.65 18.71 12.16
CA ARG A 46 1.71 17.25 12.49
C ARG A 46 1.42 16.86 13.95
N GLN A 47 1.32 17.81 14.89
CA GLN A 47 1.21 17.53 16.33
C GLN A 47 -0.22 17.24 16.84
N VAL A 48 -1.27 17.48 16.05
CA VAL A 48 -2.66 17.22 16.49
C VAL A 48 -3.04 15.73 16.38
N MET A 49 -2.30 14.93 15.58
CA MET A 49 -2.53 13.49 15.43
C MET A 49 -2.11 12.66 16.66
N GLN A 50 -1.23 13.18 17.53
CA GLN A 50 -0.69 12.41 18.66
C GLN A 50 -1.66 12.27 19.86
N PHE A 51 -2.75 13.05 19.93
CA PHE A 51 -3.59 13.10 21.12
C PHE A 51 -4.75 12.08 21.17
N VAL A 52 -5.07 11.43 20.05
CA VAL A 52 -6.21 10.48 20.00
C VAL A 52 -5.77 9.04 20.28
N HIS A 53 -4.50 8.69 20.04
CA HIS A 53 -4.01 7.31 20.21
C HIS A 53 -3.48 6.97 21.61
N GLN A 54 -3.28 7.97 22.49
CA GLN A 54 -2.74 7.76 23.85
C GLN A 54 -3.78 7.41 24.93
N ILE A 55 -5.08 7.36 24.60
CA ILE A 55 -6.15 7.16 25.60
C ILE A 55 -6.44 5.66 25.85
N VAL A 56 -5.87 4.74 25.07
CA VAL A 56 -6.13 3.30 25.21
C VAL A 56 -4.81 2.50 25.22
N SER A 57 -3.98 2.66 26.26
CA SER A 57 -3.21 1.56 26.90
C SER A 57 -2.23 2.09 27.96
N PRO A 58 -2.16 1.47 29.16
CA PRO A 58 -1.19 1.81 30.18
C PRO A 58 0.17 1.16 29.88
N SER A 59 1.21 1.99 29.69
CA SER A 59 2.60 1.54 29.63
C SER A 59 3.11 1.18 31.04
N THR A 60 3.67 -0.02 31.19
CA THR A 60 4.56 -0.36 32.31
C THR A 60 5.99 -0.34 31.78
N ALA A 61 6.78 0.61 32.27
CA ALA A 61 8.20 0.73 31.98
C ALA A 61 8.99 -0.29 32.80
N SER A 62 9.97 -0.95 32.17
CA SER A 62 11.09 -1.57 32.87
C SER A 62 12.40 -1.07 32.27
N THR A 63 13.26 -0.64 33.18
CA THR A 63 14.57 -0.04 33.01
C THR A 63 15.62 -1.14 32.91
N GLU A 64 16.57 -1.04 31.97
CA GLU A 64 17.96 -1.42 32.27
C GLU A 64 18.96 -0.81 31.28
N GLN A 65 20.15 -0.55 31.81
CA GLN A 65 21.13 0.43 31.34
C GLN A 65 22.47 -0.27 31.06
N ALA A 66 23.06 0.05 29.91
CA ALA A 66 24.49 0.20 29.59
C ALA A 66 25.52 -0.96 29.83
N ALA A 67 26.28 -1.28 28.77
CA ALA A 67 27.66 -0.79 28.52
C ALA A 67 28.55 -1.84 27.81
N GLY A 68 29.36 -1.40 26.84
CA GLY A 68 30.48 -2.20 26.33
C GLY A 68 31.05 -1.76 24.99
N ASN A 69 31.88 -0.70 25.01
CA ASN A 69 32.72 -0.25 23.88
C ASN A 69 33.87 -1.23 23.60
N ALA A 70 34.20 -1.49 22.34
CA ALA A 70 35.58 -1.73 21.91
C ALA A 70 35.76 -1.45 20.40
N ASP A 71 36.80 -0.68 20.13
CA ASP A 71 37.26 -0.07 18.89
C ASP A 71 38.36 -0.94 18.26
N ILE A 72 38.31 -1.22 16.95
CA ILE A 72 39.48 -1.56 16.11
C ILE A 72 39.28 -0.97 14.71
N SER A 73 40.24 -0.14 14.30
CA SER A 73 40.35 0.58 13.02
C SER A 73 40.87 -0.30 11.85
N PRO A 74 41.37 0.26 10.72
CA PRO A 74 40.72 0.23 9.41
C PRO A 74 41.49 -0.62 8.39
N ASP A 75 41.01 -0.56 7.14
CA ASP A 75 41.71 -0.86 5.89
C ASP A 75 41.63 -2.32 5.38
N MET A 76 40.81 -2.51 4.34
CA MET A 76 41.13 -3.34 3.16
C MET A 76 40.17 -2.98 2.04
N ALA A 77 40.63 -2.11 1.16
CA ALA A 77 40.14 -2.01 -0.20
C ALA A 77 40.49 -3.29 -0.95
N THR A 78 39.48 -4.04 -1.36
CA THR A 78 39.58 -4.99 -2.47
C THR A 78 38.38 -4.84 -3.39
N ASP A 79 38.65 -4.17 -4.50
CA ASP A 79 38.18 -4.50 -5.85
C ASP A 79 36.99 -5.47 -5.93
N ARG A 80 35.81 -4.92 -6.19
CA ARG A 80 34.69 -5.68 -6.78
C ARG A 80 34.32 -5.03 -8.10
N SER A 81 35.13 -5.33 -9.09
CA SER A 81 34.75 -5.33 -10.49
C SER A 81 33.36 -5.93 -10.68
N SER A 82 32.47 -5.13 -11.26
CA SER A 82 31.29 -5.48 -12.06
C SER A 82 31.03 -6.99 -12.26
N GLU A 83 30.27 -7.61 -11.36
CA GLU A 83 29.51 -8.80 -11.68
C GLU A 83 28.10 -8.35 -12.07
N LYS A 84 27.94 -8.15 -13.38
CA LYS A 84 26.62 -8.03 -14.00
C LYS A 84 25.96 -9.39 -13.83
N ALA A 85 25.24 -9.56 -12.72
CA ALA A 85 24.44 -10.74 -12.45
C ALA A 85 23.53 -10.96 -13.66
N GLY A 86 23.77 -12.05 -14.37
CA GLY A 86 22.92 -12.46 -15.47
C GLY A 86 21.51 -12.62 -14.93
N ILE A 87 20.55 -11.98 -15.59
CA ILE A 87 19.13 -12.29 -15.43
C ILE A 87 19.03 -13.78 -15.80
N SER A 88 18.88 -14.65 -14.81
CA SER A 88 18.64 -16.06 -15.06
C SER A 88 17.29 -16.17 -15.75
N GLU A 89 17.28 -16.68 -16.98
CA GLU A 89 16.09 -17.23 -17.61
C GLU A 89 15.62 -18.43 -16.79
N GLY A 90 14.84 -18.15 -15.75
CA GLY A 90 13.95 -19.09 -15.11
C GLY A 90 12.57 -18.48 -15.21
N ALA A 91 11.85 -18.78 -16.29
CA ALA A 91 10.42 -18.52 -16.34
C ALA A 91 9.78 -19.44 -15.29
N GLY A 92 9.74 -18.97 -14.04
CA GLY A 92 8.97 -19.58 -12.98
C GLY A 92 7.49 -19.59 -13.37
N VAL A 93 6.69 -20.38 -12.65
CA VAL A 93 5.23 -20.32 -12.79
C VAL A 93 4.82 -18.85 -12.58
N PRO A 94 4.08 -18.23 -13.52
CA PRO A 94 3.61 -16.87 -13.35
C PRO A 94 2.92 -16.71 -11.99
N THR A 95 3.09 -15.54 -11.36
CA THR A 95 2.32 -15.21 -10.16
C THR A 95 0.82 -15.29 -10.45
N ARG A 96 0.02 -15.44 -9.40
CA ARG A 96 -1.43 -15.63 -9.52
C ARG A 96 -2.16 -14.31 -9.63
N GLN A 97 -3.39 -14.36 -10.12
CA GLN A 97 -4.30 -13.20 -10.18
C GLN A 97 -4.59 -12.68 -8.77
N ILE A 98 -4.59 -11.36 -8.61
CA ILE A 98 -4.90 -10.70 -7.33
C ILE A 98 -6.09 -9.73 -7.46
N ALA A 99 -6.30 -9.19 -8.65
CA ALA A 99 -7.38 -8.27 -8.96
C ALA A 99 -7.81 -8.35 -10.44
N ALA A 100 -8.87 -7.62 -10.78
CA ALA A 100 -9.32 -7.42 -12.15
C ALA A 100 -9.98 -6.05 -12.31
N TYR A 101 -9.91 -5.51 -13.53
CA TYR A 101 -10.71 -4.36 -13.97
C TYR A 101 -11.31 -4.65 -15.34
N ASN A 102 -12.63 -4.75 -15.45
CA ASN A 102 -13.31 -5.27 -16.64
C ASN A 102 -12.71 -6.62 -17.09
N ASP A 103 -12.13 -6.68 -18.28
CA ASP A 103 -11.42 -7.81 -18.86
C ASP A 103 -9.90 -7.80 -18.62
N LEU A 104 -9.36 -6.75 -18.00
CA LEU A 104 -7.96 -6.69 -17.59
C LEU A 104 -7.73 -7.56 -16.35
N VAL A 105 -6.94 -8.62 -16.52
CA VAL A 105 -6.42 -9.45 -15.42
C VAL A 105 -5.21 -8.78 -14.79
N ILE A 106 -5.20 -8.68 -13.47
CA ILE A 106 -4.10 -8.11 -12.70
C ILE A 106 -3.49 -9.21 -11.84
N TYR A 107 -2.26 -9.58 -12.16
CA TYR A 107 -1.44 -10.55 -11.43
C TYR A 107 -0.78 -9.90 -10.21
N SER A 108 -0.53 -10.71 -9.19
CA SER A 108 0.24 -10.27 -8.03
C SER A 108 1.65 -9.88 -8.48
N PRO A 109 2.12 -8.67 -8.15
CA PRO A 109 3.51 -8.30 -8.39
C PRO A 109 4.49 -9.10 -7.51
N ILE A 110 4.01 -9.80 -6.48
CA ILE A 110 4.81 -10.58 -5.54
C ILE A 110 4.47 -12.06 -5.66
N ALA A 111 5.47 -12.93 -5.64
CA ALA A 111 5.25 -14.38 -5.65
C ALA A 111 4.62 -14.86 -4.34
N GLN A 112 3.77 -15.89 -4.40
CA GLN A 112 3.03 -16.39 -3.21
C GLN A 112 3.93 -16.65 -1.99
N PRO A 113 5.11 -17.29 -2.11
CA PRO A 113 5.94 -17.59 -0.96
C PRO A 113 6.48 -16.34 -0.25
N ASP A 114 6.60 -15.22 -0.98
CA ASP A 114 7.16 -13.95 -0.50
C ASP A 114 6.08 -12.95 -0.06
N LEU A 115 4.81 -13.27 -0.28
CA LEU A 115 3.68 -12.42 0.05
C LEU A 115 3.53 -12.31 1.57
N THR A 116 3.36 -11.09 2.07
CA THR A 116 3.15 -10.84 3.51
C THR A 116 1.82 -10.18 3.83
N GLY A 117 1.15 -9.63 2.82
CA GLY A 117 -0.22 -9.14 2.96
C GLY A 117 -0.79 -8.56 1.69
N VAL A 118 -2.11 -8.43 1.65
CA VAL A 118 -2.86 -7.82 0.54
C VAL A 118 -3.83 -6.80 1.11
N LEU A 119 -3.71 -5.54 0.66
CA LEU A 119 -4.54 -4.44 1.17
C LEU A 119 -5.03 -3.58 0.01
N PHE A 120 -6.34 -3.52 -0.14
CA PHE A 120 -7.03 -2.59 -1.02
C PHE A 120 -7.38 -1.29 -0.28
N HIS A 121 -7.17 -0.17 -0.95
CA HIS A 121 -7.44 1.17 -0.41
C HIS A 121 -7.65 2.19 -1.54
N GLN A 122 -7.72 3.47 -1.17
CA GLN A 122 -7.87 4.57 -2.12
C GLN A 122 -6.53 5.02 -2.70
N ALA A 123 -6.49 5.09 -4.02
CA ALA A 123 -5.50 5.89 -4.72
C ALA A 123 -5.64 7.38 -4.36
N SER A 124 -4.52 8.10 -4.32
CA SER A 124 -4.51 9.54 -3.99
C SER A 124 -5.14 10.44 -5.06
N TYR A 125 -5.31 9.95 -6.29
CA TYR A 125 -5.82 10.73 -7.43
C TYR A 125 -7.08 10.12 -8.04
N ASN A 126 -8.00 10.97 -8.49
CA ASN A 126 -9.30 10.58 -9.07
C ASN A 126 -9.24 9.96 -10.47
N THR A 127 -8.04 9.70 -10.99
CA THR A 127 -7.82 9.00 -12.26
C THR A 127 -7.88 7.48 -12.09
N ALA A 128 -7.77 7.00 -10.84
CA ALA A 128 -7.74 5.59 -10.54
C ALA A 128 -9.12 4.96 -10.68
N VAL A 129 -9.18 3.77 -11.29
CA VAL A 129 -10.40 2.99 -11.48
C VAL A 129 -10.59 1.98 -10.35
N ILE A 130 -11.84 1.66 -10.04
CA ILE A 130 -12.16 0.65 -9.00
C ILE A 130 -11.81 -0.73 -9.55
N MET A 131 -10.94 -1.45 -8.85
CA MET A 131 -10.62 -2.83 -9.12
C MET A 131 -11.56 -3.77 -8.35
N THR A 132 -11.66 -5.01 -8.82
CA THR A 132 -12.40 -6.09 -8.15
C THR A 132 -11.45 -7.21 -7.77
N THR A 133 -11.78 -7.95 -6.71
CA THR A 133 -11.04 -9.14 -6.30
C THR A 133 -11.98 -10.29 -5.95
N LYS A 134 -11.46 -11.52 -6.02
CA LYS A 134 -12.11 -12.72 -5.50
C LYS A 134 -11.45 -13.24 -4.21
N LEU A 135 -10.43 -12.54 -3.71
CA LEU A 135 -9.86 -12.87 -2.42
C LEU A 135 -10.94 -12.68 -1.35
N PRO A 136 -11.05 -13.59 -0.38
CA PRO A 136 -11.94 -13.40 0.76
C PRO A 136 -11.52 -12.17 1.58
N ASP A 137 -12.50 -11.46 2.13
CA ASP A 137 -12.23 -10.36 3.06
C ASP A 137 -11.52 -10.88 4.32
N ALA A 138 -10.48 -10.17 4.74
CA ALA A 138 -9.84 -10.41 6.02
C ALA A 138 -10.76 -10.00 7.18
N ASP A 139 -10.77 -10.80 8.24
CA ASP A 139 -11.45 -10.46 9.49
C ASP A 139 -10.68 -9.35 10.22
N LEU A 140 -11.10 -8.10 10.03
CA LEU A 140 -10.42 -6.93 10.62
C LEU A 140 -10.37 -6.96 12.15
N GLU A 141 -11.37 -7.53 12.83
CA GLU A 141 -11.34 -7.64 14.29
C GLU A 141 -10.23 -8.59 14.73
N LYS A 142 -10.07 -9.71 14.02
CA LYS A 142 -9.00 -10.66 14.28
C LYS A 142 -7.63 -10.12 13.89
N VAL A 143 -7.47 -9.58 12.68
CA VAL A 143 -6.16 -9.12 12.19
C VAL A 143 -5.64 -7.94 13.01
N SER A 144 -6.51 -7.04 13.48
CA SER A 144 -6.10 -5.93 14.34
C SER A 144 -5.60 -6.35 15.73
N VAL A 145 -5.90 -7.57 16.17
CA VAL A 145 -5.39 -8.14 17.43
C VAL A 145 -4.16 -8.99 17.15
N ASP A 146 -4.28 -9.93 16.22
CA ASP A 146 -3.28 -10.97 16.01
C ASP A 146 -2.09 -10.49 15.17
N HIS A 147 -2.28 -9.47 14.31
CA HIS A 147 -1.29 -8.97 13.36
C HIS A 147 -0.64 -10.08 12.51
N PRO A 148 -1.45 -11.02 11.98
CA PRO A 148 -1.25 -11.25 10.55
C PRO A 148 -2.56 -11.40 9.78
N VAL A 149 -2.63 -10.73 8.64
CA VAL A 149 -3.52 -11.14 7.55
C VAL A 149 -3.16 -12.56 7.11
N ARG A 150 -4.16 -13.37 6.74
CA ARG A 150 -3.89 -14.73 6.28
C ARG A 150 -3.23 -14.69 4.90
N VAL A 151 -2.06 -15.30 4.81
CA VAL A 151 -1.38 -15.59 3.54
C VAL A 151 -0.99 -17.06 3.54
N ASN A 152 -1.44 -17.82 2.56
CA ASN A 152 -1.05 -19.22 2.44
C ASN A 152 0.24 -19.35 1.64
N HIS A 153 1.35 -19.69 2.29
CA HIS A 153 2.64 -19.86 1.60
C HIS A 153 2.63 -21.03 0.60
N ASP A 154 1.81 -22.05 0.83
CA ASP A 154 1.66 -23.20 -0.05
C ASP A 154 0.46 -22.97 -0.98
N GLN A 155 0.65 -22.25 -2.10
CA GLN A 155 -0.38 -22.15 -3.14
C GLN A 155 -0.73 -23.56 -3.63
N THR A 156 -1.92 -24.06 -3.31
CA THR A 156 -2.29 -25.45 -3.60
C THR A 156 -3.04 -25.59 -4.93
N GLU A 157 -3.90 -24.64 -5.27
CA GLU A 157 -4.75 -24.69 -6.47
C GLU A 157 -5.28 -23.29 -6.87
N GLY A 158 -5.93 -23.20 -8.03
CA GLY A 158 -6.61 -21.99 -8.51
C GLY A 158 -5.72 -20.96 -9.21
N ASP A 159 -6.39 -20.02 -9.88
CA ASP A 159 -5.76 -18.93 -10.63
C ASP A 159 -5.51 -17.68 -9.77
N TRP A 160 -6.15 -17.58 -8.61
CA TRP A 160 -6.07 -16.45 -7.69
C TRP A 160 -5.08 -16.72 -6.55
N VAL A 161 -4.44 -15.65 -6.09
CA VAL A 161 -3.62 -15.65 -4.87
C VAL A 161 -4.44 -16.21 -3.71
N ASP A 162 -3.86 -17.16 -2.97
CA ASP A 162 -4.48 -17.66 -1.73
C ASP A 162 -4.07 -16.79 -0.53
N ALA A 163 -4.79 -15.68 -0.36
CA ALA A 163 -4.66 -14.75 0.75
C ALA A 163 -6.02 -14.14 1.10
N ASP A 164 -6.14 -13.60 2.31
CA ASP A 164 -7.25 -12.71 2.65
C ASP A 164 -6.89 -11.26 2.26
N ALA A 165 -7.88 -10.48 1.86
CA ALA A 165 -7.73 -9.07 1.46
C ALA A 165 -8.23 -8.12 2.55
N LEU A 166 -7.41 -7.16 2.94
CA LEU A 166 -7.82 -6.03 3.76
C LEU A 166 -8.46 -4.97 2.86
N HIS A 167 -9.58 -4.40 3.26
CA HIS A 167 -10.24 -3.28 2.55
C HIS A 167 -10.33 -2.08 3.50
N LEU A 168 -9.43 -1.10 3.35
CA LEU A 168 -9.23 -0.03 4.34
C LEU A 168 -9.43 1.37 3.76
N TYR A 169 -10.22 2.18 4.45
CA TYR A 169 -10.48 3.56 4.06
C TYR A 169 -9.40 4.50 4.59
N ARG A 170 -8.81 5.31 3.72
CA ARG A 170 -8.03 6.50 4.05
C ARG A 170 -9.00 7.67 4.17
N MET A 171 -9.22 8.18 5.38
CA MET A 171 -10.20 9.25 5.64
C MET A 171 -9.94 10.58 4.90
N GLN A 172 -8.83 10.71 4.18
CA GLN A 172 -8.35 11.96 3.59
C GLN A 172 -8.37 11.95 2.05
N ASP A 173 -8.67 10.80 1.40
CA ASP A 173 -8.57 10.64 -0.06
C ASP A 173 -9.94 10.73 -0.75
N ALA A 174 -9.94 11.29 -1.98
CA ALA A 174 -11.15 11.70 -2.71
C ALA A 174 -11.69 10.65 -3.70
N THR A 175 -11.19 9.42 -3.65
CA THR A 175 -11.59 8.34 -4.57
C THR A 175 -12.45 7.28 -3.90
N SER A 176 -13.04 6.41 -4.71
CA SER A 176 -13.71 5.21 -4.22
C SER A 176 -12.72 4.22 -3.62
N MET A 177 -13.22 3.36 -2.74
CA MET A 177 -12.47 2.21 -2.21
C MET A 177 -11.98 1.31 -3.35
N ASP A 178 -10.91 0.56 -3.09
CA ASP A 178 -10.35 -0.48 -3.97
C ASP A 178 -9.82 0.07 -5.31
N THR A 179 -9.38 1.33 -5.29
CA THR A 179 -8.73 1.99 -6.45
C THR A 179 -7.22 1.81 -6.46
N SER A 180 -6.64 1.26 -5.39
CA SER A 180 -5.27 0.77 -5.31
C SER A 180 -5.16 -0.49 -4.48
N ILE A 181 -4.06 -1.21 -4.66
CA ILE A 181 -3.70 -2.41 -3.90
C ILE A 181 -2.23 -2.33 -3.48
N ASP A 182 -1.98 -2.51 -2.18
CA ASP A 182 -0.65 -2.71 -1.61
C ASP A 182 -0.42 -4.21 -1.47
N VAL A 183 0.63 -4.70 -2.13
CA VAL A 183 1.01 -6.12 -2.13
C VAL A 183 2.31 -6.27 -1.35
N GLY A 184 2.17 -6.75 -0.11
CA GLY A 184 3.22 -6.80 0.90
C GLY A 184 4.29 -7.82 0.60
N ALA A 185 5.55 -7.42 0.80
CA ALA A 185 6.70 -8.31 0.81
C ALA A 185 7.88 -7.67 1.55
N LYS A 186 8.89 -8.48 1.86
CA LYS A 186 10.17 -7.97 2.38
C LYS A 186 10.83 -7.03 1.36
N ALA A 187 11.58 -6.05 1.86
CA ALA A 187 12.40 -5.20 1.01
C ALA A 187 13.42 -6.03 0.22
N GLY A 188 13.63 -5.68 -1.04
CA GLY A 188 14.48 -6.42 -1.96
C GLY A 188 13.83 -7.66 -2.59
N THR A 189 12.59 -8.01 -2.23
CA THR A 189 11.82 -9.05 -2.93
C THR A 189 11.60 -8.66 -4.39
N THR A 190 11.73 -9.62 -5.31
CA THR A 190 11.48 -9.41 -6.73
C THR A 190 10.04 -8.99 -7.00
N VAL A 191 9.88 -7.97 -7.83
CA VAL A 191 8.58 -7.49 -8.32
C VAL A 191 8.40 -7.94 -9.75
N TYR A 192 7.27 -8.58 -10.02
CA TYR A 192 6.84 -9.03 -11.34
C TYR A 192 5.82 -8.06 -11.95
N ALA A 193 5.78 -8.00 -13.29
CA ALA A 193 4.80 -7.18 -13.99
C ALA A 193 3.37 -7.63 -13.63
N PRO A 194 2.49 -6.73 -13.16
CA PRO A 194 1.12 -7.10 -12.76
C PRO A 194 0.21 -7.31 -13.97
N VAL A 195 0.63 -6.90 -15.17
CA VAL A 195 -0.13 -7.04 -16.41
C VAL A 195 0.80 -7.32 -17.58
N THR A 196 0.28 -8.00 -18.61
CA THR A 196 0.98 -8.13 -19.90
C THR A 196 0.84 -6.82 -20.69
N GLY A 197 1.95 -6.26 -21.15
CA GLY A 197 1.92 -4.93 -21.75
C GLY A 197 3.26 -4.40 -22.23
N THR A 198 3.31 -3.08 -22.36
CA THR A 198 4.54 -2.34 -22.68
C THR A 198 4.84 -1.39 -21.55
N VAL A 199 6.07 -1.41 -21.05
CA VAL A 199 6.54 -0.41 -20.10
C VAL A 199 6.58 0.93 -20.83
N VAL A 200 5.79 1.90 -20.39
CA VAL A 200 5.70 3.21 -21.05
C VAL A 200 6.53 4.26 -20.33
N LEU A 201 6.75 4.12 -19.02
CA LEU A 201 7.55 5.07 -18.25
C LEU A 201 8.20 4.37 -17.05
N VAL A 202 9.45 4.72 -16.78
CA VAL A 202 10.15 4.40 -15.53
C VAL A 202 10.68 5.73 -15.02
N GLN A 203 10.21 6.16 -13.85
CA GLN A 203 10.42 7.52 -13.38
C GLN A 203 10.85 7.55 -11.91
N LYS A 204 11.87 8.35 -11.62
CA LYS A 204 12.17 8.78 -10.25
C LYS A 204 11.31 9.99 -9.89
N TYR A 205 10.77 10.01 -8.69
CA TYR A 205 9.95 11.11 -8.18
C TYR A 205 10.12 11.25 -6.66
N ASP A 206 9.69 12.36 -6.09
CA ASP A 206 9.69 12.55 -4.64
C ASP A 206 8.30 12.24 -4.08
N LEU A 207 8.18 11.08 -3.41
CA LEU A 207 7.01 10.69 -2.66
C LEU A 207 6.76 11.71 -1.53
N TYR A 208 5.53 12.24 -1.50
CA TYR A 208 5.14 13.36 -0.63
C TYR A 208 6.03 14.61 -0.77
N GLY A 209 6.73 14.75 -1.90
CA GLY A 209 7.64 15.88 -2.17
C GLY A 209 8.96 15.83 -1.40
N GLU A 210 9.24 14.76 -0.66
CA GLU A 210 10.40 14.69 0.24
C GLU A 210 11.20 13.39 0.12
N VAL A 211 10.55 12.26 -0.16
CA VAL A 211 11.18 10.93 -0.11
C VAL A 211 11.43 10.40 -1.52
N PRO A 212 12.67 10.13 -1.94
CA PRO A 212 12.94 9.61 -3.28
C PRO A 212 12.29 8.24 -3.51
N ASP A 213 11.52 8.12 -4.58
CA ASP A 213 10.84 6.88 -4.97
C ASP A 213 10.91 6.66 -6.49
N VAL A 214 10.52 5.46 -6.92
CA VAL A 214 10.47 5.06 -8.32
C VAL A 214 9.09 4.52 -8.66
N SER A 215 8.54 5.00 -9.79
CA SER A 215 7.36 4.43 -10.41
C SER A 215 7.69 3.70 -11.70
N ILE A 216 6.93 2.64 -11.99
CA ILE A 216 6.95 1.92 -13.27
C ILE A 216 5.53 1.92 -13.82
N HIS A 217 5.36 2.40 -15.04
CA HIS A 217 4.09 2.51 -15.74
C HIS A 217 4.05 1.54 -16.91
N ILE A 218 2.96 0.78 -17.01
CA ILE A 218 2.75 -0.24 -18.03
C ILE A 218 1.42 0.05 -18.71
N GLN A 219 1.45 0.28 -20.02
CA GLN A 219 0.24 0.26 -20.84
C GLN A 219 -0.11 -1.21 -21.12
N PRO A 220 -1.26 -1.72 -20.64
CA PRO A 220 -1.65 -3.09 -20.87
C PRO A 220 -1.92 -3.36 -22.36
N THR A 221 -1.61 -4.57 -22.81
CA THR A 221 -1.93 -5.00 -24.17
C THR A 221 -3.45 -5.00 -24.36
N GLY A 222 -3.93 -4.37 -25.43
CA GLY A 222 -5.37 -4.27 -25.72
C GLY A 222 -6.11 -3.13 -25.00
N HIS A 223 -5.45 -2.43 -24.06
CA HIS A 223 -6.04 -1.34 -23.29
C HIS A 223 -5.21 -0.05 -23.41
N PRO A 224 -5.21 0.61 -24.57
CA PRO A 224 -4.47 1.87 -24.75
C PRO A 224 -5.03 3.01 -23.89
N ASP A 225 -6.26 2.88 -23.42
CA ASP A 225 -6.97 3.77 -22.51
C ASP A 225 -6.53 3.62 -21.04
N LEU A 226 -5.74 2.61 -20.70
CA LEU A 226 -5.33 2.35 -19.32
C LEU A 226 -3.82 2.56 -19.10
N ASP A 227 -3.48 2.94 -17.88
CA ASP A 227 -2.12 2.92 -17.35
C ASP A 227 -2.08 2.17 -16.01
N VAL A 228 -1.24 1.14 -15.93
CA VAL A 228 -1.01 0.39 -14.69
C VAL A 228 0.32 0.86 -14.10
N VAL A 229 0.23 1.52 -12.95
CA VAL A 229 1.39 2.07 -12.26
C VAL A 229 1.73 1.23 -11.04
N LEU A 230 3.03 1.00 -10.86
CA LEU A 230 3.62 0.48 -9.64
C LEU A 230 4.41 1.58 -8.95
N LEU A 231 4.21 1.77 -7.64
CA LEU A 231 5.01 2.68 -6.80
C LEU A 231 5.82 1.88 -5.77
N HIS A 232 6.76 2.54 -5.10
CA HIS A 232 7.62 1.91 -4.08
C HIS A 232 8.57 0.87 -4.66
N GLN A 233 9.12 1.20 -5.84
CA GLN A 233 10.02 0.33 -6.59
C GLN A 233 11.48 0.67 -6.31
N TYR A 234 12.33 -0.35 -6.39
CA TYR A 234 13.77 -0.22 -6.29
C TYR A 234 14.45 -0.96 -7.44
N ASP A 235 15.58 -0.40 -7.91
CA ASP A 235 16.44 -0.95 -8.96
C ASP A 235 15.68 -1.55 -10.17
N PRO A 236 15.01 -0.72 -11.00
CA PRO A 236 14.24 -1.21 -12.15
C PRO A 236 15.09 -2.05 -13.11
N LEU A 237 14.56 -3.22 -13.45
CA LEU A 237 15.16 -4.18 -14.39
C LEU A 237 14.71 -3.95 -15.84
N VAL A 238 13.71 -3.09 -16.03
CA VAL A 238 13.11 -2.74 -17.32
C VAL A 238 13.26 -1.26 -17.62
N LYS A 239 13.08 -0.89 -18.88
CA LYS A 239 13.02 0.50 -19.36
C LYS A 239 11.82 0.71 -20.27
N ALA A 240 11.47 1.98 -20.49
CA ALA A 240 10.41 2.35 -21.42
C ALA A 240 10.63 1.75 -22.82
N GLY A 241 9.59 1.16 -23.38
CA GLY A 241 9.58 0.42 -24.64
C GLY A 241 9.70 -1.10 -24.49
N ASP A 242 10.12 -1.61 -23.33
CA ASP A 242 10.21 -3.05 -23.09
C ASP A 242 8.81 -3.71 -23.03
N LYS A 243 8.71 -4.93 -23.55
CA LYS A 243 7.51 -5.77 -23.45
C LYS A 243 7.60 -6.63 -22.19
N VAL A 244 6.49 -6.78 -21.49
CA VAL A 244 6.40 -7.56 -20.24
C VAL A 244 5.20 -8.50 -20.28
N GLU A 245 5.36 -9.65 -19.66
CA GLU A 245 4.31 -10.66 -19.45
C GLU A 245 3.87 -10.64 -17.99
N GLY A 246 2.55 -10.53 -17.78
CA GLY A 246 1.91 -10.46 -16.47
C GLY A 246 2.23 -11.69 -15.62
N GLY A 247 2.65 -11.43 -14.38
CA GLY A 247 3.07 -12.41 -13.40
C GLY A 247 4.39 -13.13 -13.70
N ALA A 248 4.99 -12.94 -14.87
CA ALA A 248 6.17 -13.69 -15.29
C ALA A 248 7.43 -12.82 -15.40
N THR A 249 7.31 -11.60 -15.93
CA THR A 249 8.48 -10.73 -16.14
C THR A 249 8.86 -10.01 -14.87
N ALA A 250 10.06 -10.24 -14.34
CA ALA A 250 10.63 -9.44 -13.26
C ALA A 250 10.94 -8.01 -13.76
N ILE A 251 10.49 -6.99 -13.04
CA ILE A 251 10.57 -5.58 -13.45
C ILE A 251 11.34 -4.69 -12.47
N SER A 252 11.48 -5.10 -11.21
CA SER A 252 12.12 -4.31 -10.14
C SER A 252 12.19 -5.15 -8.86
N PHE A 253 12.47 -4.48 -7.74
CA PHE A 253 12.41 -5.03 -6.40
C PHE A 253 11.58 -4.13 -5.48
N VAL A 254 11.01 -4.70 -4.42
CA VAL A 254 10.29 -3.95 -3.38
C VAL A 254 11.25 -3.02 -2.67
N ARG A 255 10.92 -1.73 -2.62
CA ARG A 255 11.69 -0.73 -1.88
C ARG A 255 11.48 -0.91 -0.38
N ASP A 256 12.54 -0.70 0.40
CA ASP A 256 12.40 -0.48 1.84
C ASP A 256 11.83 0.92 2.09
N ILE A 257 10.50 1.05 2.11
CA ILE A 257 9.78 2.30 2.38
C ILE A 257 9.67 2.61 3.85
N ALA A 258 9.62 1.58 4.70
CA ALA A 258 9.50 1.73 6.14
C ALA A 258 10.74 2.38 6.78
N LYS A 259 11.90 2.36 6.11
CA LYS A 259 13.08 3.12 6.56
C LYS A 259 12.89 4.63 6.50
N ASP A 260 12.00 5.12 5.61
CA ASP A 260 11.77 6.54 5.36
C ASP A 260 10.40 7.01 5.87
N LEU A 261 9.45 6.09 6.01
CA LEU A 261 8.07 6.37 6.45
C LEU A 261 7.75 5.60 7.74
N THR A 262 7.23 6.30 8.74
CA THR A 262 6.91 5.72 10.06
C THR A 262 5.54 5.05 10.14
N ASP A 263 4.63 5.37 9.22
CA ASP A 263 3.21 4.99 9.29
C ASP A 263 2.77 4.28 8.00
N VAL A 264 3.49 3.22 7.62
CA VAL A 264 3.12 2.37 6.49
C VAL A 264 1.88 1.56 6.87
N GLN A 265 0.73 1.85 6.26
CA GLN A 265 -0.58 1.33 6.70
C GLN A 265 -0.64 -0.20 6.74
N LEU A 266 -0.06 -0.88 5.75
CA LEU A 266 -0.01 -2.34 5.72
C LEU A 266 0.74 -2.92 6.94
N GLY A 267 1.74 -2.21 7.45
CA GLY A 267 2.56 -2.62 8.59
C GLY A 267 1.79 -2.80 9.89
N PHE A 268 0.59 -2.23 10.00
CA PHE A 268 -0.30 -2.45 11.15
C PHE A 268 -1.05 -3.78 11.10
N TYR A 269 -0.89 -4.57 10.04
CA TYR A 269 -1.63 -5.82 9.81
C TYR A 269 -0.73 -6.99 9.38
N THR A 270 0.57 -6.75 9.24
CA THR A 270 1.60 -7.77 8.98
C THR A 270 2.24 -8.23 10.29
N ALA A 271 3.03 -9.31 10.21
CA ALA A 271 3.79 -9.83 11.35
C ALA A 271 4.66 -8.75 12.00
N ALA A 272 4.95 -8.87 13.30
CA ALA A 272 5.66 -7.84 14.06
C ALA A 272 7.07 -7.48 13.55
N ASP A 273 7.71 -8.38 12.79
CA ASP A 273 9.01 -8.17 12.15
C ASP A 273 8.91 -7.74 10.67
N ASP A 274 7.68 -7.57 10.16
CA ASP A 274 7.40 -7.03 8.84
C ASP A 274 6.80 -5.62 8.97
N PRO A 275 7.55 -4.57 8.58
CA PRO A 275 7.08 -3.20 8.69
C PRO A 275 6.09 -2.80 7.58
N GLY A 276 5.62 -3.73 6.74
CA GLY A 276 4.60 -3.50 5.72
C GLY A 276 5.14 -2.93 4.42
N ASN A 277 6.41 -3.19 4.10
CA ASN A 277 6.96 -2.87 2.78
C ASN A 277 6.13 -3.57 1.70
N HIS A 278 5.88 -2.90 0.58
CA HIS A 278 4.98 -3.40 -0.45
C HIS A 278 5.28 -2.80 -1.82
N SER A 279 4.76 -3.47 -2.84
CA SER A 279 4.54 -2.87 -4.15
C SER A 279 3.11 -2.33 -4.20
N HIS A 280 2.96 -1.03 -4.39
CA HIS A 280 1.66 -0.41 -4.60
C HIS A 280 1.28 -0.53 -6.08
N VAL A 281 0.10 -1.04 -6.40
CA VAL A 281 -0.42 -1.14 -7.77
C VAL A 281 -1.71 -0.34 -7.89
N GLN A 282 -1.81 0.42 -8.98
CA GLN A 282 -2.99 1.23 -9.30
C GLN A 282 -3.24 1.18 -10.81
N VAL A 283 -4.50 1.13 -11.20
CA VAL A 283 -4.93 1.25 -12.59
C VAL A 283 -5.58 2.61 -12.80
N ASN A 284 -5.17 3.34 -13.82
CA ASN A 284 -5.65 4.68 -14.16
C ASN A 284 -6.33 4.71 -15.51
N ASP A 285 -7.40 5.52 -15.62
CA ASP A 285 -7.95 5.94 -16.91
C ASP A 285 -7.02 6.99 -17.54
N ALA A 286 -6.23 6.56 -18.51
CA ALA A 286 -5.29 7.40 -19.24
C ALA A 286 -5.98 8.36 -20.23
N ASN A 287 -7.30 8.29 -20.41
CA ASN A 287 -8.07 9.28 -21.14
C ASN A 287 -8.61 10.41 -20.25
N THR A 288 -8.41 10.32 -18.92
CA THR A 288 -8.73 11.42 -18.01
C THR A 288 -8.02 12.70 -18.48
N PRO A 289 -8.74 13.83 -18.66
CA PRO A 289 -8.14 15.06 -19.19
C PRO A 289 -6.89 15.50 -18.40
N GLY A 290 -5.78 15.71 -19.12
CA GLY A 290 -4.51 16.13 -18.52
C GLY A 290 -3.65 14.99 -17.98
N TYR A 291 -4.16 13.76 -17.89
CA TYR A 291 -3.40 12.65 -17.31
C TYR A 291 -2.14 12.34 -18.14
N ARG A 292 -2.27 12.27 -19.46
CA ARG A 292 -1.12 11.95 -20.33
C ARG A 292 -0.07 13.06 -20.34
N GLU A 293 -0.53 14.30 -20.32
CA GLU A 293 0.33 15.49 -20.35
C GLU A 293 1.11 15.68 -19.05
N ASN A 294 0.53 15.25 -17.92
CA ASN A 294 1.09 15.44 -16.59
C ASN A 294 1.78 14.18 -16.08
N SER A 295 1.03 13.08 -15.94
CA SER A 295 1.49 11.83 -15.31
C SER A 295 2.29 10.94 -16.26
N LEU A 296 1.97 10.94 -17.56
CA LEU A 296 2.70 10.20 -18.59
C LEU A 296 3.60 11.09 -19.45
N LYS A 297 4.06 12.21 -18.89
CA LYS A 297 4.92 13.15 -19.61
C LYS A 297 6.23 12.48 -20.01
N GLY A 298 6.47 12.39 -21.32
CA GLY A 298 7.67 11.75 -21.86
C GLY A 298 7.59 10.22 -21.91
N ALA A 299 6.41 9.64 -21.65
CA ALA A 299 6.19 8.22 -21.80
C ALA A 299 6.42 7.75 -23.24
N TYR A 300 6.96 6.55 -23.38
CA TYR A 300 7.10 5.84 -24.64
C TYR A 300 5.73 5.65 -25.29
N LYS A 301 5.65 5.99 -26.58
CA LYS A 301 4.42 5.84 -27.36
C LYS A 301 4.38 4.44 -27.95
N VAL A 302 3.49 3.61 -27.42
CA VAL A 302 3.19 2.30 -27.99
C VAL A 302 2.63 2.50 -29.40
N LYS A 303 3.22 1.84 -30.39
CA LYS A 303 2.68 1.80 -31.74
C LYS A 303 1.61 0.71 -31.79
N GLU A 304 0.45 1.06 -32.34
CA GLU A 304 -0.61 0.12 -32.71
C GLU A 304 -0.16 -0.80 -33.85
#